data_AF-A0A645HMG0-F1
#
_entry.id   AF-A0A645HMG0-F1
#
_cell.length_a   1.000
_cell.length_b   1.000
_cell.length_c   1.000
_cell.angle_alpha   90.00
_cell.angle_beta   90.00
_cell.angle_gamma   90.00
#
_symmetry.space_group_name_H-M   'P 1'
#
loop_
_entity.id
_entity.type
_entity.pdbx_description
1 polymer ?
#
loop_
_entity_poly.entity_id
_entity_poly.type
_entity_poly.pdbx_seq_one_letter_code
_entity_poly.pdbx_strand_id
1 'polypeptide(L)'
;MVSITSASFTASQWHHFAFIRSGNNFCLAVDGALGSASTYSGALDYDSSQPVMIGYQTGQSSAFYYDGYIDEFRVSKGIARWTSNFTPPTSEYRVLQSSQSIWIC
;
A
#
# COMPACT_ATOMS: atom_id res chain seq x y z
N MET A 1 6.87 17.21 -6.18
CA MET A 1 6.58 15.76 -6.26
C MET A 1 7.74 15.00 -5.62
N VAL A 2 7.44 13.93 -4.87
CA VAL A 2 8.46 13.03 -4.29
C VAL A 2 8.69 11.91 -5.29
N SER A 3 9.93 11.73 -5.75
CA SER A 3 10.28 10.69 -6.73
C SER A 3 10.90 9.50 -6.01
N ILE A 4 10.29 8.32 -6.16
CA ILE A 4 10.71 7.08 -5.50
C ILE A 4 10.93 6.05 -6.61
N THR A 5 12.07 5.37 -6.56
CA THR A 5 12.38 4.27 -7.47
C THR A 5 12.16 2.96 -6.72
N SER A 6 11.50 1.99 -7.35
CA SER A 6 11.26 0.64 -6.78
C SER A 6 12.02 -0.44 -7.57
N ALA A 7 11.99 -1.67 -7.09
CA ALA A 7 12.40 -2.82 -7.88
C ALA A 7 11.45 -3.03 -9.07
N SER A 8 11.97 -3.57 -10.17
CA SER A 8 11.17 -3.90 -11.36
C SER A 8 10.23 -5.07 -11.09
N PHE A 9 9.07 -5.06 -11.74
CA PHE A 9 8.10 -6.16 -11.76
C PHE A 9 7.61 -6.41 -13.18
N THR A 10 6.88 -7.50 -13.38
CA THR A 10 6.29 -7.87 -14.67
C THR A 10 4.77 -7.78 -14.62
N ALA A 11 4.13 -7.48 -15.75
CA ALA A 11 2.68 -7.50 -15.80
C ALA A 11 2.12 -8.94 -15.73
N SER A 12 0.82 -9.05 -15.44
CA SER A 12 0.07 -10.31 -15.47
C SER A 12 0.55 -11.38 -14.47
N GLN A 13 1.15 -10.97 -13.37
CA GLN A 13 1.53 -11.82 -12.24
C GLN A 13 1.13 -11.15 -10.92
N TRP A 14 0.95 -11.96 -9.89
CA TRP A 14 0.74 -11.46 -8.54
C TRP A 14 2.05 -10.88 -7.99
N HIS A 15 1.99 -9.64 -7.52
CA HIS A 15 3.10 -8.93 -6.91
C HIS A 15 2.66 -8.32 -5.59
N HIS A 16 3.55 -8.33 -4.60
CA HIS A 16 3.29 -7.66 -3.32
C HIS A 16 3.85 -6.24 -3.35
N PHE A 17 2.96 -5.25 -3.25
CA PHE A 17 3.33 -3.84 -3.19
C PHE A 17 3.18 -3.29 -1.76
N ALA A 18 4.18 -2.56 -1.29
CA ALA A 18 4.10 -1.84 -0.02
C ALA A 18 4.66 -0.42 -0.14
N PHE A 19 3.78 0.57 -0.03
CA PHE A 19 4.18 1.97 0.14
C PHE A 19 4.35 2.27 1.63
N ILE A 20 5.54 2.72 2.01
CA ILE A 20 5.97 2.82 3.40
C ILE A 20 6.45 4.24 3.67
N ARG A 21 5.92 4.85 4.74
CA ARG A 21 6.48 6.08 5.33
C ARG A 21 7.10 5.74 6.69
N SER A 22 8.40 5.98 6.84
CA SER A 22 9.13 5.88 8.11
C SER A 22 9.76 7.24 8.45
N GLY A 23 9.17 7.94 9.42
CA GLY A 23 9.47 9.36 9.66
C GLY A 23 9.18 10.20 8.41
N ASN A 24 10.23 10.82 7.86
CA ASN A 24 10.15 11.60 6.62
C ASN A 24 10.50 10.80 5.38
N ASN A 25 10.92 9.54 5.50
CA ASN A 25 11.34 8.73 4.36
C ASN A 25 10.16 7.94 3.80
N PHE A 26 9.97 8.05 2.50
CA PHE A 26 9.01 7.28 1.73
C PHE A 26 9.74 6.27 0.85
N CYS A 27 9.23 5.04 0.80
CA CYS A 27 9.78 3.96 0.00
C CYS A 27 8.62 3.13 -0.58
N LEU A 28 8.84 2.57 -1.77
CA LEU A 28 7.99 1.55 -2.36
C LEU A 28 8.77 0.25 -2.42
N ALA A 29 8.23 -0.80 -1.79
CA ALA A 29 8.74 -2.14 -1.89
C ALA A 29 7.89 -2.96 -2.86
N VAL A 30 8.57 -3.81 -3.64
CA VAL A 30 7.98 -4.74 -4.61
C VAL A 30 8.55 -6.12 -4.32
N ASP A 31 7.68 -7.09 -4.10
CA ASP A 31 8.03 -8.47 -3.73
C ASP A 31 9.01 -8.57 -2.56
N GLY A 32 8.91 -7.61 -1.63
CA GLY A 32 9.74 -7.56 -0.43
C GLY A 32 11.08 -6.83 -0.58
N ALA A 33 11.46 -6.43 -1.80
CA ALA A 33 12.64 -5.61 -2.05
C ALA A 33 12.30 -4.12 -1.92
N LEU A 34 12.94 -3.41 -0.99
CA LEU A 34 12.77 -1.97 -0.81
C LEU A 34 13.47 -1.21 -1.94
N GLY A 35 12.74 -0.28 -2.53
CA GLY A 35 13.28 0.72 -3.44
C GLY A 35 14.09 1.81 -2.74
N SER A 36 14.57 2.78 -3.52
CA SER A 36 15.23 3.97 -3.00
C SER A 36 14.26 4.80 -2.15
N ALA A 37 14.72 5.27 -1.00
CA ALA A 37 13.93 6.18 -0.19
C ALA A 37 14.01 7.61 -0.72
N SER A 38 12.89 8.34 -0.62
CA SER A 38 12.88 9.79 -0.82
C SER A 38 12.31 10.49 0.41
N THR A 39 12.89 11.62 0.78
CA THR A 39 12.51 12.36 1.99
C THR A 39 11.44 13.41 1.69
N TYR A 40 10.41 13.48 2.52
CA TYR A 40 9.43 14.55 2.57
C TYR A 40 8.90 14.72 3.99
N SER A 41 9.02 15.93 4.52
CA SER A 41 8.66 16.28 5.90
C SER A 41 7.28 16.90 6.06
N GLY A 42 6.62 17.27 4.96
CA GLY A 42 5.30 17.89 5.01
C GLY A 42 4.18 16.93 5.42
N ALA A 43 3.02 17.52 5.68
CA ALA A 43 1.77 16.79 5.74
C ALA A 43 1.45 16.23 4.35
N LEU A 44 0.90 15.01 4.30
CA LEU A 44 0.33 14.52 3.05
C LEU A 44 -0.95 15.31 2.80
N ASP A 45 -1.03 15.96 1.65
CA ASP A 45 -2.22 16.66 1.21
C ASP A 45 -3.20 15.64 0.62
N TYR A 46 -4.40 15.57 1.18
CA TYR A 46 -5.49 14.73 0.71
C TYR A 46 -6.83 15.41 0.95
N ASP A 47 -7.75 15.24 0.00
CA ASP A 47 -9.11 15.75 0.12
C ASP A 47 -9.92 14.83 1.05
N SER A 48 -10.13 15.28 2.29
CA SER A 48 -10.90 14.54 3.29
C SER A 48 -12.41 14.47 2.99
N SER A 49 -12.90 15.21 1.99
CA SER A 49 -14.29 15.13 1.53
C SER A 49 -14.53 13.96 0.57
N GLN A 50 -13.46 13.34 0.06
CA GLN A 50 -13.54 12.22 -0.87
C GLN A 50 -13.32 10.88 -0.15
N PRO A 51 -14.03 9.82 -0.54
CA PRO A 51 -13.78 8.49 0.00
C PRO A 51 -12.43 7.96 -0.50
N VAL A 52 -11.84 7.02 0.26
CA VAL A 52 -10.70 6.24 -0.21
C VAL A 52 -11.16 5.38 -1.37
N MET A 53 -10.49 5.51 -2.52
CA MET A 53 -10.76 4.70 -3.71
C MET A 53 -9.60 3.77 -4.00
N ILE A 54 -9.93 2.58 -4.49
CA ILE A 54 -8.97 1.56 -4.89
C ILE A 54 -9.30 1.19 -6.33
N GLY A 55 -8.29 1.21 -7.20
CA GLY A 55 -8.44 0.88 -8.62
C GLY A 55 -9.11 1.96 -9.48
N TYR A 56 -9.30 3.18 -8.96
CA TYR A 56 -9.86 4.32 -9.69
C TYR A 56 -9.42 5.65 -9.09
N GLN A 57 -9.34 6.71 -9.91
CA GLN A 57 -9.07 8.08 -9.49
C GLN A 57 -10.29 8.97 -9.76
N THR A 58 -10.74 9.72 -8.76
CA THR A 58 -11.86 10.67 -8.86
C THR A 58 -11.66 11.72 -9.95
N GLY A 59 -12.74 12.06 -10.65
CA GLY A 59 -12.74 13.11 -11.68
C GLY A 59 -12.02 12.72 -12.98
N GLN A 60 -11.57 11.47 -13.10
CA GLN A 60 -10.97 10.92 -14.31
C GLN A 60 -11.96 10.08 -15.11
N SER A 61 -11.68 9.94 -16.41
CA SER A 61 -12.48 9.10 -17.32
C SER A 61 -12.39 7.62 -16.94
N SER A 62 -13.30 6.82 -17.50
CA SER A 62 -13.29 5.36 -17.34
C SER A 62 -12.05 4.67 -17.93
N ALA A 63 -11.21 5.37 -18.70
CA ALA A 63 -9.94 4.82 -19.16
C ALA A 63 -8.90 4.63 -18.04
N PHE A 64 -9.16 5.19 -16.85
CA PHE A 64 -8.25 5.13 -15.69
C PHE A 64 -8.67 4.11 -14.63
N TYR A 65 -9.60 3.20 -14.94
CA TYR A 65 -9.85 2.04 -14.09
C TYR A 65 -8.65 1.10 -14.13
N TYR A 66 -8.28 0.59 -12.96
CA TYR A 66 -7.34 -0.50 -12.85
C TYR A 66 -7.99 -1.78 -13.39
N ASP A 67 -7.37 -2.35 -14.42
CA ASP A 67 -7.75 -3.63 -15.00
C ASP A 67 -6.84 -4.73 -14.45
N GLY A 68 -7.27 -5.35 -13.34
CA GLY A 68 -6.52 -6.39 -12.66
C GLY A 68 -7.16 -6.82 -11.35
N TYR A 69 -6.48 -7.74 -10.65
CA TYR A 69 -6.91 -8.24 -9.35
C TYR A 69 -6.14 -7.56 -8.23
N ILE A 70 -6.83 -7.27 -7.14
CA ILE A 70 -6.24 -6.75 -5.90
C ILE A 70 -6.65 -7.72 -4.80
N ASP A 71 -5.68 -8.14 -4.00
CA ASP A 71 -5.91 -8.99 -2.85
C ASP A 71 -5.12 -8.45 -1.65
N GLU A 72 -5.59 -8.78 -0.45
CA GLU A 72 -4.92 -8.46 0.82
C GLU A 72 -4.63 -6.96 1.04
N PHE A 73 -5.55 -6.09 0.58
CA PHE A 73 -5.40 -4.65 0.77
C PHE A 73 -5.42 -4.28 2.27
N ARG A 74 -4.38 -3.54 2.70
CA ARG A 74 -4.23 -3.12 4.09
C ARG A 74 -3.58 -1.74 4.20
N VAL A 75 -4.12 -0.94 5.12
CA VAL A 75 -3.51 0.32 5.56
C VAL A 75 -3.09 0.20 7.02
N SER A 76 -1.99 0.84 7.40
CA SER A 76 -1.53 0.86 8.80
C SER A 76 -1.06 2.25 9.18
N LYS A 77 -1.59 2.75 10.29
CA LYS A 77 -1.31 4.09 10.80
C LYS A 77 -0.46 3.98 12.07
N GLY A 78 0.56 4.84 12.16
CA GLY A 78 1.44 4.90 13.32
C GLY A 78 2.56 3.86 13.34
N ILE A 79 2.67 3.00 12.32
CA ILE A 79 3.74 2.01 12.21
C ILE A 79 4.21 1.85 10.75
N ALA A 80 5.54 1.94 10.56
CA ALA A 80 6.18 1.50 9.33
C ALA A 80 6.44 0.00 9.42
N ARG A 81 5.64 -0.82 8.72
CA ARG A 81 5.70 -2.29 8.85
C ARG A 81 7.02 -2.90 8.42
N TRP A 82 7.72 -2.23 7.50
CA TRP A 82 9.01 -2.68 6.98
C TRP A 82 9.98 -1.51 6.89
N THR A 83 11.17 -1.68 7.41
CA THR A 83 12.28 -0.71 7.35
C THR A 83 13.52 -1.29 6.69
N SER A 84 13.44 -2.54 6.24
CA SER A 84 14.43 -3.31 5.51
C SER A 84 13.73 -4.26 4.55
N ASN A 85 14.48 -4.88 3.63
CA ASN A 85 13.97 -5.98 2.81
C ASN A 85 13.30 -7.07 3.67
N PHE A 86 12.28 -7.70 3.11
CA PHE A 86 11.46 -8.70 3.80
C PHE A 86 10.98 -9.76 2.83
N THR A 87 10.45 -10.87 3.36
CA THR A 87 9.72 -11.86 2.56
C THR A 87 8.23 -11.55 2.68
N PRO A 88 7.51 -11.30 1.57
CA PRO A 88 6.07 -11.09 1.62
C PRO A 88 5.35 -12.27 2.29
N PRO A 89 4.34 -12.01 3.15
CA PRO A 89 3.51 -13.08 3.70
C PRO A 89 2.84 -13.88 2.59
N THR A 90 2.87 -15.20 2.70
CA THR A 90 2.28 -16.14 1.74
C THR A 90 0.90 -16.65 2.19
N SER A 91 0.37 -16.09 3.26
CA SER A 91 -0.92 -16.45 3.85
C SER A 91 -1.77 -15.20 4.04
N GLU A 92 -3.09 -15.38 3.96
CA GLU A 92 -4.09 -14.35 4.27
C GLU A 92 -3.80 -13.66 5.62
N TYR A 93 -3.95 -12.34 5.64
CA TYR A 93 -3.92 -11.58 6.87
C TYR A 93 -5.17 -11.90 7.68
N ARG A 94 -5.01 -12.74 8.70
CA ARG A 94 -6.07 -12.94 9.69
C ARG A 94 -6.28 -11.65 10.47
N VAL A 95 -7.54 -11.29 10.66
CA VAL A 95 -7.91 -10.37 11.74
C VAL A 95 -7.44 -11.04 13.03
N LEU A 96 -6.58 -10.38 13.81
CA LEU A 96 -6.26 -10.89 15.14
C LEU A 96 -7.58 -10.99 15.92
N GLN A 97 -8.11 -12.20 16.11
CA GLN A 97 -9.10 -12.47 17.14
C GLN A 97 -8.39 -12.35 18.49
N SER A 98 -8.15 -11.12 18.95
CA SER A 98 -7.95 -10.90 20.38
C SER A 98 -9.31 -11.02 21.06
N SER A 99 -9.69 -12.25 21.40
CA SER A 99 -10.71 -12.62 22.39
C SER A 99 -11.82 -11.59 22.66
N GLN A 100 -12.80 -11.47 21.78
CA GLN A 100 -14.23 -11.29 22.11
C GLN A 100 -15.01 -11.27 20.79
N SER A 101 -16.04 -12.10 20.74
CA SER A 101 -16.98 -12.31 19.64
C SER A 101 -17.64 -11.01 19.13
N ILE A 102 -17.78 -10.88 17.81
CA ILE A 102 -19.03 -10.40 17.21
C ILE A 102 -19.12 -10.91 15.76
N TRP A 103 -20.11 -11.75 15.50
CA TRP A 103 -20.60 -12.04 14.15
C TRP A 103 -21.57 -10.93 13.77
N ILE A 104 -21.62 -10.54 12.50
CA ILE A 104 -22.92 -10.32 11.86
C ILE A 104 -22.80 -10.65 10.36
N CYS A 105 -23.91 -11.23 9.92
CA CYS A 105 -24.26 -11.73 8.59
C CYS A 105 -23.97 -10.77 7.44
#